data_AF-A0A929IW12-F1
#
_entry.id   AF-A0A929IW12-F1
#
_cell.length_a   1.000
_cell.length_b   1.000
_cell.length_c   1.000
_cell.angle_alpha   90.00
_cell.angle_beta   90.00
_cell.angle_gamma   90.00
#
_symmetry.space_group_name_H-M   'P 1'
#
loop_
_entity.id
_entity.type
_entity.pdbx_description
1 polymer ?
#
loop_
_entity_poly.entity_id
_entity_poly.type
_entity_poly.pdbx_seq_one_letter_code
_entity_poly.pdbx_strand_id
1 'polypeptide(L)' 'MIVLAACTKQSWYQGAQSAQSAHCLKEPLSEYEDCNKQSKESYEDYKNSRDQLDGKSESN' A
#
# COMPACT_ATOMS: atom_id res chain seq x y z
N MET A 1 -24.16 20.91 -3.00
CA MET A 1 -23.93 19.46 -2.82
C MET A 1 -22.44 19.27 -2.59
N ILE A 2 -22.02 18.95 -1.37
CA ILE A 2 -20.64 18.58 -1.09
C ILE A 2 -20.53 17.10 -1.46
N VAL A 3 -20.22 16.83 -2.72
CA VAL A 3 -19.75 15.50 -3.13
C VAL A 3 -18.39 15.35 -2.48
N LEU A 4 -18.32 14.62 -1.37
CA LEU A 4 -17.04 14.10 -0.91
C LEU A 4 -16.55 13.22 -2.05
N ALA A 5 -15.65 13.76 -2.87
CA ALA A 5 -14.95 12.99 -3.89
C ALA A 5 -14.51 11.72 -3.17
N ALA A 6 -15.07 10.58 -3.57
CA ALA A 6 -14.64 9.31 -3.03
C ALA A 6 -13.12 9.29 -3.23
N CYS A 7 -12.36 9.41 -2.14
CA CYS A 7 -10.93 9.15 -2.17
C CYS A 7 -10.84 7.71 -2.62
N THR A 8 -10.71 7.50 -3.92
CA THR A 8 -10.60 6.18 -4.52
C THR A 8 -9.43 5.53 -3.83
N LYS A 9 -9.69 4.41 -3.13
CA LYS A 9 -8.66 3.72 -2.32
C LYS A 9 -7.39 3.47 -3.14
N GLN A 10 -7.56 3.25 -4.44
CA GLN A 10 -6.50 3.14 -5.44
C GLN A 10 -5.65 4.41 -5.58
N SER A 11 -6.25 5.60 -5.63
CA SER A 11 -5.52 6.88 -5.74
C SER A 11 -4.78 7.22 -4.46
N TRP A 12 -5.38 6.94 -3.29
CA TRP A 12 -4.68 7.07 -2.01
C TRP A 12 -3.51 6.10 -1.92
N TYR A 13 -3.70 4.85 -2.34
CA TYR A 13 -2.65 3.83 -2.34
C TYR A 13 -1.52 4.16 -3.32
N GLN A 14 -1.82 4.59 -4.54
CA GLN A 14 -0.80 5.06 -5.49
C GLN A 14 0.02 6.22 -4.93
N GLY A 15 -0.65 7.17 -4.24
CA GLY A 15 0.04 8.25 -3.54
C GLY A 15 0.93 7.75 -2.40
N ALA A 16 0.43 6.83 -1.58
CA ALA A 16 1.18 6.22 -0.48
C ALA A 16 2.38 5.41 -0.97
N GLN A 17 2.22 4.60 -2.02
CA GLN A 17 3.29 3.81 -2.64
C GLN A 17 4.39 4.70 -3.23
N SER A 18 4.00 5.78 -3.90
CA SER A 18 4.94 6.77 -4.44
C SER A 18 5.73 7.47 -3.32
N ALA A 19 5.04 7.85 -2.24
CA ALA A 19 5.67 8.45 -1.07
C ALA A 19 6.61 7.47 -0.35
N GLN A 20 6.23 6.20 -0.24
CA GLN A 20 7.03 5.15 0.39
C GLN A 20 8.30 4.88 -0.42
N SER A 21 8.20 4.82 -1.75
CA SER A 21 9.36 4.66 -2.63
C SER A 21 10.32 5.86 -2.51
N ALA A 22 9.78 7.08 -2.42
CA ALA A 22 10.57 8.29 -2.18
C ALA A 22 11.20 8.34 -0.77
N HIS A 23 10.55 7.70 0.21
CA HIS A 23 11.09 7.55 1.56
C HIS A 23 12.25 6.56 1.58
N CYS A 24 12.15 5.42 0.88
CA CYS A 24 13.23 4.45 0.78
C CYS A 24 14.52 5.09 0.23
N LEU A 25 14.43 6.01 -0.73
CA LEU A 25 15.59 6.74 -1.26
C LEU A 25 16.36 7.58 -0.22
N LYS A 26 15.77 7.84 0.95
CA LYS A 26 16.41 8.57 2.06
C LYS A 26 17.02 7.64 3.10
N GLU A 27 16.69 6.36 3.06
CA GLU A 27 17.20 5.36 3.99
C GLU A 27 18.62 4.92 3.61
N PRO A 28 19.44 4.49 4.59
CA PRO A 28 20.77 3.94 4.32
C PRO A 28 20.67 2.66 3.45
N LEU A 29 21.74 2.37 2.70
CA LEU A 29 21.78 1.23 1.75
C LEU A 29 21.40 -0.12 2.37
N SER A 30 21.64 -0.32 3.66
CA SER A 30 21.25 -1.54 4.39
C SER A 30 19.74 -1.72 4.50
N GLU A 31 18.99 -0.61 4.60
CA GLU A 31 17.53 -0.60 4.78
C GLU A 31 16.82 -0.29 3.45
N TYR A 32 17.53 0.29 2.48
CA TYR A 32 16.99 0.63 1.16
C TYR A 32 16.43 -0.60 0.43
N GLU A 33 17.16 -1.72 0.39
CA GLU A 33 16.71 -2.91 -0.32
C GLU A 33 15.43 -3.48 0.27
N ASP A 34 15.33 -3.55 1.59
CA ASP A 34 14.16 -4.07 2.29
C ASP A 34 12.96 -3.12 2.19
N CYS A 35 13.20 -1.81 2.32
CA CYS A 35 12.18 -0.78 2.11
C CYS A 35 11.65 -0.79 0.65
N ASN A 36 12.56 -0.87 -0.33
CA ASN A 36 12.21 -0.87 -1.75
C ASN A 36 11.51 -2.16 -2.17
N LYS A 37 11.81 -3.31 -1.54
CA LYS A 37 11.03 -4.54 -1.72
C LYS A 37 9.59 -4.36 -1.26
N GLN A 38 9.38 -3.76 -0.08
CA GLN A 38 8.05 -3.51 0.45
C GLN A 38 7.28 -2.45 -0.35
N SER A 39 7.96 -1.42 -0.87
CA SER A 39 7.30 -0.39 -1.69
C SER A 39 6.92 -0.89 -3.10
N LYS A 40 7.55 -1.96 -3.57
CA LYS A 40 7.26 -2.61 -4.87
C LYS A 40 6.09 -3.59 -4.83
N GLU A 41 5.56 -3.93 -3.65
CA GLU A 41 4.32 -4.72 -3.60
C GLU A 41 3.22 -3.97 -4.37
N SER A 42 2.59 -4.67 -5.30
CA SER A 42 1.54 -4.08 -6.14
C SER A 42 0.30 -3.81 -5.30
N TYR A 43 -0.48 -2.78 -5.66
CA TYR A 43 -1.79 -2.54 -5.06
C TYR A 43 -2.69 -3.77 -5.12
N GLU A 44 -2.59 -4.55 -6.19
CA GLU A 44 -3.33 -5.80 -6.36
C GLU A 44 -2.91 -6.85 -5.33
N ASP A 45 -1.61 -6.97 -5.03
CA ASP A 45 -1.12 -7.91 -4.02
C ASP A 45 -1.54 -7.48 -2.60
N TYR A 46 -1.46 -6.18 -2.31
CA TYR A 46 -1.96 -5.61 -1.06
C TYR A 46 -3.48 -5.82 -0.91
N LYS A 47 -4.25 -5.53 -1.96
CA LYS A 47 -5.71 -5.71 -1.96
C LYS A 47 -6.06 -7.18 -1.77
N ASN A 48 -5.41 -8.08 -2.51
CA ASN A 48 -5.67 -9.51 -2.44
C ASN A 48 -5.25 -10.10 -1.07
N SER A 49 -4.15 -9.64 -0.49
CA SER A 49 -3.74 -10.00 0.87
C SER A 49 -4.76 -9.55 1.92
N ARG A 50 -5.29 -8.33 1.79
CA ARG A 50 -6.31 -7.80 2.71
C ARG A 50 -7.66 -8.48 2.52
N ASP A 51 -8.10 -8.72 1.30
CA ASP A 51 -9.33 -9.46 0.99
C ASP A 51 -9.26 -10.91 1.52
N GLN A 52 -8.09 -11.55 1.45
CA GLN A 52 -7.86 -12.89 2.03
C GLN A 52 -7.82 -12.91 3.57
N LEU A 53 -7.42 -11.81 4.20
CA LEU A 53 -7.45 -11.66 5.66
C LEU A 53 -8.88 -11.37 6.15
N ASP A 54 -9.65 -10.56 5.42
CA ASP A 54 -11.05 -10.23 5.73
C ASP A 54 -11.95 -11.48 5.60
N GLY A 55 -11.72 -12.32 4.58
CA GLY A 55 -12.43 -13.59 4.39
C GLY A 55 -12.12 -14.69 5.42
N LYS A 56 -11.11 -14.51 6.28
CA LYS A 56 -10.81 -15.41 7.41
C LYS A 56 -11.44 -14.98 8.74
N SER A 57 -12.15 -13.84 8.79
CA SER A 57 -12.79 -13.35 10.01
C SER A 57 -14.24 -13.83 10.21
N GLU A 58 -14.79 -14.67 9.31
CA GLU A 58 -16.16 -15.22 9.42
C GLU A 58 -16.20 -16.75 9.64
N SER A 59 -15.12 -17.36 10.13
CA SER A 59 -15.18 -18.76 10.60
C SER A 59 -14.34 -18.95 11.87
N ASN A 60 -14.81 -18.37 12.98
CA ASN A 60 -14.68 -18.98 14.29
C ASN A 60 -15.88 -18.61 15.17
#